data_AF-A0A914XS21-F1
#
_entry.id   AF-A0A914XS21-F1
#
_cell.length_a   1.000
_cell.length_b   1.000
_cell.length_c   1.000
_cell.angle_alpha   90.00
_cell.angle_beta   90.00
_cell.angle_gamma   90.00
#
_symmetry.space_group_name_H-M   'P 1'
#
loop_
_entity.id
_entity.type
_entity.pdbx_description
1 polymer ?
#
loop_
_entity_poly.entity_id
_entity_poly.type
_entity_poly.pdbx_seq_one_letter_code
_entity_poly.pdbx_strand_id
1 'polypeptide(L)'
;MIKILKYTPTERLSGPKILAHSWFKEIFDPATKRYNGKSINILSMNDYRNAIGGDRESDDAGTSATGSKSNEDDDNENNDL
;
A
#
# COMPACT_ATOMS: atom_id res chain seq x y z
N MET A 1 4.90 17.00 -12.43
CA MET A 1 3.86 16.17 -13.08
C MET A 1 3.10 15.40 -12.01
N ILE A 2 1.76 15.42 -12.08
CA ILE A 2 0.87 14.71 -11.16
C ILE A 2 1.05 13.21 -11.37
N LYS A 3 1.50 12.49 -10.33
CA LYS A 3 1.79 11.04 -10.41
C LYS A 3 0.63 10.15 -9.93
N ILE A 4 -0.43 10.75 -9.39
CA ILE A 4 -1.56 10.01 -8.79
C ILE A 4 -2.49 9.48 -9.89
N LEU A 5 -2.81 10.32 -10.87
CA LEU A 5 -3.70 9.99 -11.97
C LEU A 5 -2.89 9.59 -13.21
N LYS A 6 -2.32 8.39 -13.18
CA LYS A 6 -1.71 7.77 -14.35
C LYS A 6 -2.63 6.71 -14.95
N TYR A 7 -2.59 6.60 -16.28
CA TYR A 7 -3.33 5.59 -17.01
C TYR A 7 -2.92 4.19 -16.56
N THR A 8 -1.63 3.88 -16.67
CA THR A 8 -1.01 2.64 -16.18
C THR A 8 -1.12 2.55 -14.65
N PRO A 9 -1.80 1.54 -14.09
CA PRO A 9 -1.99 1.42 -12.64
C PRO A 9 -0.69 1.28 -11.84
N THR A 10 0.28 0.52 -12.37
CA THR A 10 1.57 0.26 -11.72
C THR A 10 2.45 1.50 -11.61
N GLU A 11 2.19 2.52 -12.42
CA GLU A 11 2.93 3.77 -12.36
C GLU A 11 2.31 4.80 -11.42
N ARG A 12 1.11 4.53 -10.88
CA ARG A 12 0.42 5.47 -9.98
C ARG A 12 1.17 5.58 -8.68
N LEU A 13 1.36 6.81 -8.23
CA LEU A 13 1.73 7.07 -6.84
C LEU A 13 0.52 6.72 -5.96
N SER A 14 0.67 5.72 -5.10
CA SER A 14 -0.39 5.18 -4.24
C SER A 14 0.08 4.98 -2.80
N GLY A 15 -0.88 4.78 -1.89
CA GLY A 15 -0.62 4.46 -0.49
C GLY A 15 0.12 5.55 0.30
N PRO A 16 0.83 5.18 1.37
CA PRO A 16 1.56 6.14 2.23
C PRO A 16 2.61 6.96 1.48
N LYS A 17 3.20 6.42 0.39
CA LYS A 17 4.20 7.11 -0.44
C LYS A 17 3.68 8.42 -1.05
N ILE A 18 2.35 8.61 -1.19
CA ILE A 18 1.76 9.89 -1.61
C ILE A 18 2.14 11.01 -0.65
N LEU A 19 2.16 10.74 0.64
CA LEU A 19 2.41 11.73 1.69
C LEU A 19 3.85 12.27 1.68
N ALA A 20 4.79 11.57 1.03
CA ALA A 20 6.15 12.04 0.82
C ALA A 20 6.26 13.14 -0.25
N HIS A 21 5.21 13.39 -1.04
CA HIS A 21 5.23 14.43 -2.06
C HIS A 21 5.29 15.84 -1.45
N SER A 22 6.08 16.73 -2.04
CA SER A 22 6.37 18.07 -1.49
C SER A 22 5.13 18.93 -1.22
N TRP A 23 4.04 18.71 -1.97
CA TRP A 23 2.75 19.34 -1.75
C TRP A 23 2.20 19.11 -0.34
N PHE A 24 2.41 17.93 0.24
CA PHE A 24 1.92 17.59 1.58
C PHE A 24 2.87 18.04 2.69
N LYS A 25 4.04 18.63 2.39
CA LYS A 25 5.05 18.93 3.41
C LYS A 25 4.51 19.79 4.56
N GLU A 26 3.65 20.75 4.25
CA GLU A 26 3.08 21.69 5.22
C GLU A 26 2.21 20.99 6.28
N ILE A 27 1.55 19.87 5.95
CA ILE A 27 0.63 19.21 6.90
C ILE A 27 1.36 18.53 8.06
N PHE A 28 2.68 18.36 7.94
CA PHE A 28 3.56 17.81 8.98
C PHE A 28 4.21 18.88 9.84
N ASP A 29 4.09 20.16 9.47
CA ASP A 29 4.57 21.27 10.29
C ASP A 29 3.63 21.46 11.49
N PRO A 30 4.13 21.36 12.74
CA PRO A 30 3.32 21.57 13.94
C PRO A 30 2.67 22.96 14.03
N ALA A 31 3.22 23.96 13.33
CA ALA A 31 2.66 25.30 13.26
C ALA A 31 1.45 25.40 12.33
N THR A 32 1.26 24.42 11.42
CA THR A 32 0.16 24.40 10.47
C THR A 32 -1.16 24.15 11.19
N LYS A 33 -2.14 25.01 10.88
CA LYS A 33 -3.48 24.95 11.42
C LYS A 33 -4.50 24.84 10.30
N ARG A 34 -5.59 24.14 10.59
CA ARG A 34 -6.81 24.18 9.75
C ARG A 34 -7.34 25.61 9.73
N TYR A 35 -8.16 25.92 8.72
CA TYR A 35 -8.80 27.23 8.56
C TYR A 35 -9.56 27.71 9.82
N ASN A 36 -10.06 26.78 10.64
CA ASN A 36 -10.75 27.07 11.89
C ASN A 36 -9.81 27.20 13.12
N GLY A 37 -8.50 27.32 12.90
CA GLY A 37 -7.49 27.47 13.94
C GLY A 37 -7.10 26.18 14.69
N LYS A 38 -7.73 25.03 14.38
CA LYS A 38 -7.39 23.75 15.01
C LYS A 38 -6.11 23.18 14.41
N SER A 39 -5.24 22.64 15.26
CA SER A 39 -4.00 21.95 14.84
C SER A 39 -4.30 20.63 14.12
N ILE A 40 -3.36 20.19 13.28
CA ILE A 40 -3.41 18.90 12.57
C ILE A 40 -2.65 17.87 13.40
N ASN A 41 -3.34 17.19 14.33
CA ASN A 41 -2.68 16.35 15.34
C ASN A 41 -2.48 14.89 14.91
N ILE A 42 -3.06 14.51 13.77
CA ILE A 42 -3.12 13.12 13.30
C ILE A 42 -1.87 12.69 12.53
N LEU A 43 -1.02 13.64 12.16
CA LEU A 43 0.18 13.41 11.36
C LEU A 43 1.37 14.00 12.11
N SER A 44 2.42 13.19 12.23
CA SER A 44 3.66 13.53 12.88
C SER A 44 4.82 13.47 11.89
N MET A 45 5.97 14.04 12.28
CA MET A 45 7.17 13.94 11.47
C MET A 45 7.69 12.50 11.34
N ASN A 46 7.25 11.59 12.21
CA ASN A 46 7.52 10.16 12.08
C ASN A 46 6.73 9.54 10.92
N ASP A 47 5.48 9.96 10.72
CA ASP A 47 4.65 9.50 9.59
C ASP A 47 5.23 9.93 8.25
N TYR A 48 5.82 11.14 8.20
CA TYR A 48 6.57 11.59 7.02
C TYR A 48 7.78 10.68 6.72
N ARG A 49 8.55 10.32 7.75
CA ARG A 49 9.70 9.41 7.59
C ARG A 49 9.27 8.03 7.12
N ASN A 50 8.18 7.49 7.68
CA ASN A 50 7.61 6.21 7.26
C ASN A 50 7.11 6.26 5.82
N ALA A 51 6.45 7.35 5.42
CA ALA A 51 5.98 7.56 4.05
C ALA A 51 7.13 7.59 3.03
N ILE A 52 8.30 8.15 3.39
CA ILE A 52 9.51 8.12 2.55
C ILE A 52 10.15 6.73 2.55
N GLY A 53 10.26 6.09 3.71
CA GLY A 53 10.90 4.79 3.87
C GLY A 53 10.20 3.68 3.07
N GLY A 54 8.90 3.82 2.83
CA GLY A 54 8.08 2.81 2.17
C GLY A 54 7.85 1.59 3.06
N ASP A 55 7.05 0.64 2.56
CA ASP A 55 6.95 -0.67 3.21
C ASP A 55 8.30 -1.39 3.07
N ARG A 56 8.74 -2.03 4.16
CA ARG A 56 9.86 -2.98 4.08
C ARG A 56 9.42 -4.05 3.10
N GLU A 57 10.20 -4.28 2.05
CA GLU A 57 9.99 -5.45 1.19
C GLU A 57 10.07 -6.66 2.11
N SER A 58 8.93 -7.25 2.41
CA SER A 58 8.90 -8.58 2.99
C SER A 58 9.48 -9.48 1.91
N ASP A 59 10.64 -10.09 2.16
CA ASP A 59 11.25 -11.07 1.26
C ASP A 59 10.37 -12.34 1.06
N ASP A 60 9.17 -12.36 1.61
CA ASP A 60 8.16 -13.37 1.35
C ASP A 60 7.16 -12.83 0.32
N ALA A 61 7.48 -13.06 -0.96
CA ALA A 61 6.52 -13.02 -2.05
C ALA A 61 5.50 -14.16 -1.86
N GLY A 62 4.64 -14.02 -0.86
CA GLY A 62 3.51 -14.89 -0.61
C GLY A 62 2.57 -14.83 -1.81
N THR A 63 2.68 -15.86 -2.64
CA THR A 63 1.81 -16.29 -3.72
C THR A 63 0.43 -15.65 -3.63
N SER A 64 0.11 -14.78 -4.61
CA SER A 64 -1.24 -14.31 -4.85
C SER A 64 -2.18 -15.51 -4.85
N ALA A 65 -3.08 -15.60 -3.87
CA ALA A 65 -4.03 -16.69 -3.74
C ALA A 65 -4.99 -16.65 -4.94
N THR A 66 -4.61 -17.33 -6.03
CA THR A 66 -5.56 -17.82 -7.01
C THR A 66 -6.41 -18.86 -6.29
N GLY A 67 -7.67 -18.55 -6.05
CA GLY A 67 -8.66 -19.52 -5.57
C GLY A 67 -8.80 -20.65 -6.58
N SER A 68 -8.05 -21.73 -6.38
CA SER A 68 -8.24 -22.98 -7.10
C SER A 68 -9.46 -23.67 -6.51
N LYS A 69 -10.55 -23.71 -7.27
CA LYS A 69 -11.63 -24.69 -7.10
C LYS A 69 -11.00 -26.08 -7.17
N SER A 70 -11.09 -26.86 -6.09
CA SER A 70 -10.88 -28.29 -6.14
C SER A 70 -12.06 -28.93 -6.87
N ASN A 71 -11.86 -29.26 -8.15
CA ASN A 71 -12.66 -30.31 -8.78
C ASN A 71 -12.04 -31.63 -8.35
N GLU A 72 -12.69 -32.35 -7.45
CA GLU A 72 -12.46 -33.78 -7.28
C GLU A 72 -13.43 -34.47 -8.23
N ASP A 73 -12.96 -34.76 -9.44
CA ASP A 73 -13.56 -35.78 -10.30
C ASP A 73 -12.56 -36.94 -10.41
N ASP A 74 -13.15 -38.12 -10.32
CA ASP A 74 -12.64 -39.49 -10.29
C ASP A 74 -11.46 -39.83 -11.21
N ASP A 75 -10.69 -40.85 -10.80
CA ASP A 75 -10.12 -41.97 -11.59
C ASP A 75 -8.92 -42.56 -10.81
N ASN A 76 -8.57 -43.85 -10.75
CA ASN A 76 -9.14 -45.14 -11.08
C ASN A 76 -8.06 -46.19 -10.69
N GLU A 77 -8.49 -47.42 -10.36
CA GLU A 77 -7.81 -48.70 -10.62
C GLU A 77 -6.56 -49.21 -9.86
N ASN A 78 -6.79 -50.39 -9.24
CA ASN A 78 -6.05 -51.66 -9.38
C ASN A 78 -4.97 -52.12 -8.37
N ASN A 79 -5.40 -53.19 -7.67
CA ASN A 79 -4.80 -54.53 -7.57
C ASN A 79 -3.74 -54.93 -6.53
N ASP A 80 -4.10 -56.06 -5.89
CA ASP A 80 -3.31 -57.23 -5.49
C ASP A 80 -2.28 -57.10 -4.34
N LEU A 81 -2.66 -57.67 -3.19
CA LEU A 81 -1.98 -58.82 -2.55
C LEU A 81 -2.87 -59.45 -1.47
#